data_AF-D6AIM7-F1
#
_entry.id   AF-D6AIM7-F1
#
_cell.length_a   1.000
_cell.length_b   1.000
_cell.length_c   1.000
_cell.angle_alpha   90.00
_cell.angle_beta   90.00
_cell.angle_gamma   90.00
#
_symmetry.space_group_name_H-M   'P 1'
#
loop_
_entity.id
_entity.type
_entity.pdbx_description
1 polymer ?
#
loop_
_entity_poly.entity_id
_entity_poly.type
_entity_poly.pdbx_seq_one_letter_code
_entity_poly.pdbx_strand_id
1 'polypeptide(L)'
;MGRLRSPLECGRPSFRIGRRPAGRPARVPEIGEEYGEAAEAITGALGANPLKGNSHGWQDVERGFSDVIVTAALALATSSPDPEKALADRVQALLDRPDLS
;
A
#
# COMPACT_ATOMS: atom_id res chain seq x y z
N MET A 1 -16.78 -0.68 41.53
CA MET A 1 -15.50 -0.26 40.90
C MET A 1 -15.43 -0.85 39.50
N GLY A 2 -16.00 -0.16 38.50
CA GLY A 2 -15.97 -0.59 37.10
C GLY A 2 -14.70 -0.11 36.43
N ARG A 3 -13.89 -1.04 35.90
CA ARG A 3 -12.70 -0.73 35.12
C ARG A 3 -13.15 -0.12 33.79
N LEU A 4 -12.94 1.18 33.60
CA LEU A 4 -13.11 1.84 32.30
C LEU A 4 -12.14 1.19 31.31
N ARG A 5 -12.65 0.62 30.22
CA ARG A 5 -11.82 0.11 29.12
C ARG A 5 -11.32 1.31 28.31
N SER A 6 -10.04 1.29 27.96
CA SER A 6 -9.33 2.30 27.16
C SER A 6 -9.93 2.46 25.75
N PRO A 7 -10.01 3.67 25.17
CA PRO A 7 -10.51 3.88 23.81
C PRO A 7 -9.56 3.48 22.66
N LEU A 8 -8.40 2.87 22.94
CA LEU A 8 -7.35 2.70 21.92
C LEU A 8 -7.19 1.27 21.37
N GLU A 9 -8.10 0.35 21.66
CA GLU A 9 -8.09 -0.98 21.04
C GLU A 9 -9.13 -1.07 19.92
N CYS A 10 -8.96 -0.26 18.88
CA CYS A 10 -9.51 -0.60 17.58
C CYS A 10 -8.70 -1.79 17.07
N GLY A 11 -9.24 -2.99 17.24
CA GLY A 11 -8.61 -4.24 16.83
C GLY A 11 -8.13 -4.14 15.39
N ARG A 12 -6.81 -4.13 15.22
CA ARG A 12 -6.16 -4.10 13.91
C ARG A 12 -6.58 -5.37 13.15
N PRO A 13 -7.24 -5.28 11.99
CA PRO A 13 -7.11 -6.36 11.03
C PRO A 13 -5.65 -6.32 10.57
N SER A 14 -4.83 -7.21 11.14
CA SER A 14 -3.54 -7.55 10.56
C SER A 14 -3.84 -8.26 9.24
N PHE A 15 -4.12 -7.47 8.19
CA PHE A 15 -4.37 -8.03 6.87
C PHE A 15 -3.08 -8.69 6.42
N ARG A 16 -3.20 -10.00 6.26
CA ARG A 16 -2.10 -10.93 6.15
C ARG A 16 -1.71 -10.89 4.68
N ILE A 17 -0.43 -10.68 4.37
CA ILE A 17 0.16 -11.08 3.08
C ILE A 17 -0.10 -12.59 2.95
N GLY A 18 -1.28 -12.92 2.44
CA GLY A 18 -1.75 -14.27 2.28
C GLY A 18 -0.98 -14.82 1.10
N ARG A 19 0.04 -15.64 1.36
CA ARG A 19 0.73 -16.46 0.35
C ARG A 19 -0.31 -17.26 -0.45
N ARG A 20 -0.87 -16.68 -1.50
CA ARG A 20 -1.54 -17.41 -2.56
C ARG A 20 -0.48 -17.72 -3.61
N PRO A 21 -0.33 -18.98 -4.06
CA PRO A 21 0.52 -19.29 -5.19
C PRO A 21 -0.18 -18.73 -6.43
N ALA A 22 0.21 -17.53 -6.81
CA ALA A 22 -0.46 -16.72 -7.82
C ALA A 22 0.45 -16.66 -9.05
N GLY A 23 0.06 -17.35 -10.12
CA GLY A 23 0.66 -17.11 -11.43
C GLY A 23 0.52 -15.64 -11.84
N ARG A 24 1.25 -15.23 -12.88
CA ARG A 24 1.32 -13.86 -13.43
C ARG A 24 0.01 -13.04 -13.39
N PRO A 25 -1.20 -13.59 -13.62
CA PRO A 25 -2.47 -12.85 -13.57
C PRO A 25 -2.92 -12.38 -12.17
N ALA A 26 -2.50 -13.04 -11.09
CA ALA A 26 -3.01 -12.77 -9.76
C ALA A 26 -2.28 -11.62 -9.04
N ARG A 27 -1.25 -11.02 -9.65
CA ARG A 27 -0.50 -9.88 -9.10
C ARG A 27 -1.21 -8.54 -9.25
N VAL A 28 -1.96 -8.33 -10.34
CA VAL A 28 -2.67 -7.06 -10.56
C VAL A 28 -3.80 -6.85 -9.54
N PRO A 29 -4.63 -7.87 -9.20
CA PRO A 29 -5.60 -7.76 -8.12
C PRO A 29 -4.97 -7.46 -6.75
N GLU A 30 -3.83 -8.09 -6.42
CA GLU A 30 -3.10 -7.83 -5.17
C GLU A 30 -2.64 -6.37 -5.08
N ILE A 31 -2.14 -5.77 -6.17
CA ILE A 31 -1.82 -4.32 -6.19
C ILE A 31 -3.06 -3.47 -5.87
N GLY A 32 -4.22 -3.85 -6.41
CA GLY A 32 -5.47 -3.13 -6.16
C GLY A 32 -5.94 -3.20 -4.70
N GLU A 33 -5.68 -4.32 -4.04
CA GLU A 33 -5.98 -4.51 -2.61
C GLU A 33 -5.12 -3.59 -1.73
N GLU A 34 -3.80 -3.61 -1.93
CA GLU A 34 -2.88 -2.74 -1.19
C GLU A 34 -3.13 -1.25 -1.44
N TYR A 35 -3.51 -0.89 -2.68
CA TYR A 35 -3.92 0.48 -3.01
C TYR A 35 -5.16 0.90 -2.22
N GLY A 36 -6.15 0.01 -2.09
CA GLY A 36 -7.35 0.25 -1.31
C GLY A 36 -7.04 0.50 0.17
N GLU A 37 -6.13 -0.28 0.74
CA GLU A 37 -5.68 -0.10 2.12
C GLU A 37 -4.94 1.23 2.32
N ALA A 38 -4.01 1.59 1.43
CA ALA A 38 -3.33 2.88 1.48
C ALA A 38 -4.30 4.07 1.37
N ALA A 39 -5.32 3.95 0.51
CA ALA A 39 -6.36 4.96 0.36
C ALA A 39 -7.23 5.10 1.62
N GLU A 40 -7.58 3.99 2.29
CA GLU A 40 -8.29 4.03 3.57
C GLU A 40 -7.42 4.68 4.66
N ALA A 41 -6.13 4.34 4.73
CA ALA A 41 -5.20 4.89 5.70
C ALA A 41 -5.04 6.42 5.55
N ILE A 42 -4.90 6.94 4.32
CA ILE A 42 -4.82 8.38 4.06
C ILE A 42 -6.13 9.07 4.45
N THR A 43 -7.26 8.50 4.03
CA THR A 43 -8.58 9.04 4.37
C THR A 43 -8.78 9.11 5.89
N GLY A 44 -8.30 8.08 6.61
CA GLY A 44 -8.30 8.02 8.06
C GLY A 44 -7.35 9.02 8.72
N ALA A 45 -6.15 9.23 8.17
CA ALA A 45 -5.15 10.16 8.71
C ALA A 45 -5.52 11.63 8.48
N LEU A 46 -6.26 11.92 7.40
CA LEU A 46 -6.82 13.24 7.11
C LEU A 46 -8.09 13.55 7.91
N GLY A 47 -8.66 12.55 8.61
CA GLY A 47 -9.96 12.67 9.23
C GLY A 47 -11.09 12.94 8.23
N ALA A 48 -10.87 12.62 6.95
CA ALA A 48 -11.77 12.96 5.85
C ALA A 48 -13.05 12.10 5.84
N ASN A 49 -13.14 11.09 6.71
CA ASN A 49 -14.34 10.28 6.89
C ASN A 49 -15.19 10.81 8.08
N PRO A 50 -16.37 11.42 7.83
CA PRO A 50 -17.21 11.99 8.88
C PRO A 50 -17.73 10.96 9.90
N LEU A 51 -17.81 9.68 9.51
CA LEU A 51 -18.32 8.60 10.37
C LEU A 51 -17.21 7.98 11.24
N LYS A 52 -15.94 8.09 10.82
CA LYS A 52 -14.81 7.44 11.50
C LYS A 52 -13.81 8.41 12.14
N GLY A 53 -13.84 9.70 11.80
CA GLY A 53 -12.89 10.69 12.30
C GLY A 53 -11.43 10.31 11.98
N ASN A 54 -10.49 10.69 12.86
CA ASN A 54 -9.07 10.33 12.71
C ASN A 54 -8.84 8.87 13.11
N SER A 55 -9.02 7.96 12.14
CA SER A 55 -8.98 6.51 12.37
C SER A 55 -7.61 5.88 12.16
N HIS A 56 -6.70 6.57 11.47
CA HIS A 56 -5.34 6.11 11.15
C HIS A 56 -4.32 7.21 11.43
N GLY A 57 -3.06 6.81 11.62
CA GLY A 57 -1.93 7.72 11.67
C GLY A 57 -1.15 7.77 10.36
N TRP A 58 -0.25 8.74 10.21
CA TRP A 58 0.67 8.82 9.07
C TRP A 58 1.59 7.60 8.95
N GLN A 59 1.89 6.91 10.06
CA GLN A 59 2.64 5.65 10.04
C GLN A 59 1.89 4.53 9.31
N ASP A 60 0.56 4.51 9.40
CA ASP A 60 -0.26 3.53 8.66
C ASP A 60 -0.28 3.86 7.16
N VAL A 61 -0.21 5.15 6.80
CA VAL A 61 -0.07 5.62 5.41
C VAL A 61 1.27 5.19 4.82
N GLU A 62 2.37 5.44 5.53
CA GLU A 62 3.71 5.03 5.11
C GLU A 62 3.80 3.52 4.88
N ARG A 63 3.18 2.74 5.77
CA ARG A 63 3.08 1.29 5.63
C ARG A 63 2.29 0.90 4.38
N GLY A 64 1.12 1.49 4.16
CA GLY A 64 0.29 1.21 2.99
C GLY A 64 1.02 1.50 1.66
N PHE A 65 1.72 2.64 1.58
CA PHE A 65 2.54 2.94 0.40
C PHE A 65 3.68 1.94 0.20
N SER A 66 4.32 1.51 1.29
CA SER A 66 5.38 0.50 1.23
C SER A 66 4.83 -0.84 0.72
N ASP A 67 3.67 -1.27 1.20
CA ASP A 67 3.02 -2.53 0.81
C ASP A 67 2.60 -2.49 -0.69
N VAL A 68 2.11 -1.35 -1.19
CA VAL A 68 1.86 -1.12 -2.64
C VAL A 68 3.14 -1.23 -3.47
N ILE A 69 4.21 -0.55 -3.06
CA ILE A 69 5.50 -0.55 -3.78
C ILE A 69 6.06 -1.96 -3.88
N VAL A 70 6.08 -2.70 -2.76
CA VAL A 70 6.59 -4.07 -2.71
C VAL A 70 5.75 -4.99 -3.58
N THR A 71 4.43 -4.88 -3.52
CA THR A 71 3.51 -5.72 -4.31
C THR A 71 3.65 -5.46 -5.81
N ALA A 72 3.82 -4.19 -6.22
CA ALA A 72 4.12 -3.83 -7.61
C ALA A 72 5.50 -4.34 -8.07
N ALA A 73 6.52 -4.26 -7.22
CA ALA A 73 7.86 -4.80 -7.52
C ALA A 73 7.83 -6.32 -7.71
N LEU A 74 7.09 -7.05 -6.86
CA LEU A 74 6.88 -8.48 -7.00
C LEU A 74 6.12 -8.83 -8.29
N ALA A 75 5.14 -8.03 -8.68
CA ALA A 75 4.45 -8.18 -9.96
C ALA A 75 5.45 -8.09 -11.13
N LEU A 76 6.28 -7.04 -11.15
CA LEU A 76 7.31 -6.83 -12.17
C LEU A 76 8.32 -7.99 -12.22
N ALA A 77 8.79 -8.45 -11.07
CA ALA A 77 9.74 -9.57 -10.95
C ALA A 77 9.19 -10.88 -11.54
N THR A 78 7.87 -11.07 -11.53
CA THR A 78 7.23 -12.29 -12.09
C THR A 78 6.77 -12.14 -13.54
N SER A 79 6.71 -10.91 -14.07
CA SER A 79 6.26 -10.63 -15.44
C SER A 79 7.39 -10.28 -16.40
N SER A 80 8.54 -9.83 -15.91
CA SER A 80 9.70 -9.43 -16.72
C SER A 80 10.84 -10.46 -16.65
N PRO A 81 11.55 -10.73 -17.75
CA PRO A 81 12.80 -11.50 -17.72
C PRO A 81 13.96 -10.73 -17.08
N ASP A 82 13.91 -9.40 -17.06
CA ASP A 82 14.91 -8.51 -16.45
C ASP A 82 14.17 -7.34 -15.74
N PRO A 83 13.68 -7.55 -14.51
CA PRO A 83 12.85 -6.58 -13.81
C PRO A 83 13.64 -5.34 -13.36
N GLU A 84 14.91 -5.50 -12.99
CA GLU A 84 15.77 -4.41 -12.52
C GLU A 84 16.03 -3.41 -13.65
N LYS A 85 16.41 -3.91 -14.84
CA LYS A 85 16.59 -3.05 -16.02
C LYS A 85 15.28 -2.36 -16.42
N ALA A 86 14.16 -3.10 -16.45
CA ALA A 86 12.87 -2.53 -16.83
C ALA A 86 12.45 -1.35 -15.92
N LEU A 87 12.69 -1.47 -14.61
CA LEU A 87 12.44 -0.38 -13.67
C LEU A 87 13.42 0.79 -13.88
N ALA A 88 14.72 0.51 -13.99
CA ALA A 88 15.75 1.52 -14.19
C ALA A 88 15.51 2.35 -15.46
N ASP A 89 15.24 1.68 -16.59
CA ASP A 89 14.92 2.33 -17.87
C ASP A 89 13.69 3.25 -17.73
N ARG A 90 12.67 2.79 -16.99
CA ARG A 90 11.46 3.59 -16.76
C ARG A 90 11.71 4.82 -15.90
N VAL A 91 12.52 4.69 -14.84
CA VAL A 91 12.91 5.80 -13.96
C VAL A 91 13.75 6.81 -14.74
N GLN A 92 14.75 6.36 -15.50
CA GLN A 92 15.57 7.26 -16.32
C GLN A 92 14.71 8.03 -17.31
N ALA A 93 13.80 7.36 -18.02
CA ALA A 93 12.88 8.00 -18.95
C ALA A 93 11.92 9.01 -18.29
N LEU A 94 11.68 8.93 -16.97
CA LEU A 94 10.93 9.96 -16.23
C LEU A 94 11.82 11.14 -15.83
N LEU A 95 13.06 10.89 -15.41
CA LEU A 95 14.03 11.93 -15.05
C LEU A 95 14.43 12.79 -16.26
N ASP A 96 14.48 12.19 -17.45
CA ASP A 96 14.78 12.92 -18.69
C ASP A 96 13.63 13.83 -19.15
N ARG A 97 12.48 13.79 -18.47
CA ARG A 97 11.35 14.66 -18.80
C ARG A 97 11.57 16.07 -18.23
N PRO A 98 11.50 17.12 -19.07
CA PRO A 98 11.79 18.49 -18.66
C PRO A 98 10.77 19.09 -17.67
N ASP A 99 9.65 18.41 -17.40
CA ASP A 99 8.57 18.86 -16.50
C ASP A 99 8.69 18.35 -15.06
N LEU A 100 9.71 17.55 -14.73
CA LEU A 100 9.92 16.96 -13.41
C LEU A 100 11.16 17.47 -12.65
N SER A 101 11.85 18.49 -13.17
CA SER A 101 12.98 19.21 -12.50
C SER A 101 12.57 20.60 -12.03
#